data_AF-A0A0F4YKB8-F1
#
_entry.id   AF-A0A0F4YKB8-F1
#
_cell.length_a   1.000
_cell.length_b   1.000
_cell.length_c   1.000
_cell.angle_alpha   90.00
_cell.angle_beta   90.00
_cell.angle_gamma   90.00
#
_symmetry.space_group_name_H-M   'P 1'
#
loop_
_entity.id
_entity.type
_entity.pdbx_description
1 polymer ?
#
loop_
_entity_poly.entity_id
_entity_poly.type
_entity_poly.pdbx_seq_one_letter_code
_entity_poly.pdbx_strand_id
1 'polypeptide(L)'
;MAENASELLEKATILLQTGQAEAALPLAQRVLELAPADSPNARSATNLIGEIYVELGEIDAARQNFLRAVELDPEGMIPESEGGGAEKFLWLAQLSEQGGVDSVRWYEKGVATLRRIIQSLEQSNNPEDAVLLEEKRKKLANALCAVVEIYMTDLSWEEDAESRCEALVTEALLVAPNSPECLQTLASVRISQLRPDDARAALSRSLELWKDLPPEDPNVPDFPARISLSRLLMEVQMENEALEVLERLILEDDESVEAWYLGGWCLYLLAEKEKEQPTASTDSGQPSSDKRHEAMVASREWLKQSLKLYKKIEYEDERLRDHAVELIQELNNELGEDMEDDGDSEDDGPGAGDDDEWEDEIEVGSDEDEDEDHEMKDS
;
A
#
# COMPACT_ATOMS: atom_id res chain seq x y z
N MET A 1 16.31 42.07 -13.39
CA MET A 1 15.08 41.64 -14.07
C MET A 1 14.04 41.42 -12.99
N ALA A 2 12.78 41.83 -13.19
CA ALA A 2 11.75 41.56 -12.20
C ALA A 2 11.53 40.04 -12.13
N GLU A 3 11.52 39.48 -10.92
CA GLU A 3 11.19 38.06 -10.71
C GLU A 3 9.79 37.80 -11.26
N ASN A 4 9.67 36.83 -12.18
CA ASN A 4 8.41 36.47 -12.82
C ASN A 4 7.76 35.31 -12.05
N ALA A 5 6.57 35.54 -11.50
CA ALA A 5 5.81 34.54 -10.76
C ALA A 5 5.56 33.25 -11.57
N SER A 6 5.40 33.36 -12.89
CA SER A 6 5.19 32.19 -13.76
C SER A 6 6.44 31.32 -13.87
N GLU A 7 7.62 31.95 -14.04
CA GLU A 7 8.90 31.25 -14.15
C GLU A 7 9.30 30.59 -12.83
N LEU A 8 9.00 31.24 -11.71
CA LEU A 8 9.22 30.67 -10.37
C LEU A 8 8.33 29.47 -10.12
N LEU A 9 7.06 29.54 -10.52
CA LEU A 9 6.12 28.42 -10.40
C LEU A 9 6.59 27.22 -11.23
N GLU A 10 6.92 27.43 -12.51
CA GLU A 10 7.44 26.38 -13.39
C GLU A 10 8.70 25.73 -12.80
N LYS A 11 9.64 26.55 -12.30
CA LYS A 11 10.85 26.04 -11.66
C LYS A 11 10.55 25.23 -10.39
N ALA A 12 9.61 25.69 -9.56
CA ALA A 12 9.20 24.95 -8.36
C ALA A 12 8.56 23.60 -8.73
N THR A 13 7.71 23.57 -9.75
CA THR A 13 7.10 22.33 -10.26
C THR A 13 8.17 21.34 -10.76
N ILE A 14 9.15 21.80 -11.53
CA ILE A 14 10.25 20.93 -12.01
C ILE A 14 11.08 20.39 -10.84
N LEU A 15 11.35 21.21 -9.82
CA LEU A 15 12.09 20.75 -8.64
C LEU A 15 11.32 19.68 -7.88
N LEU A 16 10.01 19.85 -7.68
CA LEU A 16 9.17 18.83 -7.06
C LEU A 16 9.19 17.53 -7.87
N GLN A 17 8.96 17.61 -9.19
CA GLN A 17 8.98 16.45 -10.09
C GLN A 17 10.34 15.74 -10.17
N THR A 18 11.42 16.39 -9.71
CA THR A 18 12.76 15.80 -9.66
C THR A 18 13.21 15.47 -8.24
N GLY A 19 12.26 15.35 -7.30
CA GLY A 19 12.50 14.92 -5.92
C GLY A 19 13.21 15.95 -5.03
N GLN A 20 13.19 17.24 -5.41
CA GLN A 20 13.86 18.33 -4.68
C GLN A 20 12.84 19.22 -3.97
N ALA A 21 12.01 18.61 -3.10
CA ALA A 21 10.90 19.27 -2.42
C ALA A 21 11.36 20.46 -1.55
N GLU A 22 12.47 20.33 -0.82
CA GLU A 22 13.03 21.40 0.02
C GLU A 22 13.46 22.63 -0.80
N ALA A 23 13.96 22.40 -2.02
CA ALA A 23 14.35 23.47 -2.93
C ALA A 23 13.15 24.11 -3.65
N ALA A 24 12.07 23.34 -3.87
CA ALA A 24 10.84 23.79 -4.49
C ALA A 24 10.06 24.75 -3.58
N LEU A 25 9.98 24.46 -2.28
CA LEU A 25 9.18 25.19 -1.30
C LEU A 25 9.40 26.72 -1.31
N PRO A 26 10.63 27.25 -1.16
CA PRO A 26 10.85 28.69 -1.11
C PRO A 26 10.48 29.38 -2.43
N LEU A 27 10.60 28.70 -3.57
CA LEU A 27 10.20 29.26 -4.86
C LEU A 27 8.68 29.36 -4.98
N ALA A 28 7.96 28.31 -4.59
CA ALA A 28 6.50 28.31 -4.59
C ALA A 28 5.93 29.35 -3.62
N GLN A 29 6.52 29.50 -2.42
CA GLN A 29 6.15 30.56 -1.48
C GLN A 29 6.40 31.95 -2.06
N ARG A 30 7.51 32.15 -2.77
CA ARG A 30 7.82 33.41 -3.44
C ARG A 30 6.80 33.77 -4.52
N VAL A 31 6.17 32.79 -5.18
CA VAL A 31 5.05 33.03 -6.10
C VAL A 31 3.88 33.68 -5.37
N LEU A 32 3.52 33.21 -4.17
CA LEU A 32 2.42 33.79 -3.38
C LEU A 32 2.71 35.22 -2.89
N GLU A 33 3.98 35.59 -2.72
CA GLU A 33 4.38 36.97 -2.36
C GLU A 33 4.30 37.94 -3.55
N LEU A 34 4.56 37.45 -4.76
CA LEU A 34 4.65 38.27 -5.97
C LEU A 34 3.33 38.36 -6.74
N ALA A 35 2.55 37.30 -6.73
CA ALA A 35 1.32 37.19 -7.50
C ALA A 35 0.12 37.73 -6.72
N PRO A 36 -0.86 38.39 -7.37
CA PRO A 36 -2.13 38.72 -6.73
C PRO A 36 -2.82 37.47 -6.19
N ALA A 37 -3.45 37.56 -5.02
CA ALA A 37 -4.05 36.42 -4.32
C ALA A 37 -5.03 35.60 -5.18
N ASP A 38 -5.82 36.26 -6.04
CA ASP A 38 -6.79 35.61 -6.92
C ASP A 38 -6.25 35.31 -8.33
N SER A 39 -4.93 35.37 -8.53
CA SER A 39 -4.33 35.07 -9.83
C SER A 39 -4.20 33.55 -10.04
N PRO A 40 -4.18 33.08 -11.31
CA PRO A 40 -3.87 31.70 -11.64
C PRO A 40 -2.61 31.17 -10.95
N ASN A 41 -1.52 31.95 -10.99
CA ASN A 41 -0.25 31.56 -10.40
C ASN A 41 -0.34 31.39 -8.88
N ALA A 42 -1.11 32.24 -8.18
CA ALA A 42 -1.30 32.11 -6.74
C ALA A 42 -2.09 30.85 -6.38
N ARG A 43 -3.13 30.52 -7.16
CA ARG A 43 -3.88 29.26 -7.00
C ARG A 43 -3.02 28.03 -7.26
N SER A 44 -2.28 28.01 -8.38
CA SER A 44 -1.38 26.92 -8.72
C SER A 44 -0.28 26.75 -7.66
N ALA A 45 0.32 27.85 -7.18
CA ALA A 45 1.31 27.80 -6.11
C ALA A 45 0.73 27.29 -4.80
N THR A 46 -0.52 27.61 -4.46
CA THR A 46 -1.17 27.09 -3.25
C THR A 46 -1.35 25.57 -3.30
N ASN A 47 -1.78 25.02 -4.45
CA ASN A 47 -1.84 23.56 -4.63
C ASN A 47 -0.45 22.93 -4.57
N LEU A 48 0.53 23.50 -5.29
CA LEU A 48 1.89 22.99 -5.34
C LEU A 48 2.56 22.99 -3.96
N ILE A 49 2.34 24.00 -3.12
CA ILE A 49 2.86 24.02 -1.74
C ILE A 49 2.24 22.88 -0.91
N GLY A 50 0.96 22.56 -1.11
CA GLY A 50 0.34 21.40 -0.49
C GLY A 50 1.06 20.11 -0.85
N GLU A 51 1.29 19.88 -2.15
CA GLU A 51 2.04 18.71 -2.65
C GLU A 51 3.48 18.67 -2.12
N ILE A 52 4.19 19.80 -2.10
CA ILE A 52 5.53 19.89 -1.52
C ILE A 52 5.53 19.49 -0.05
N TYR A 53 4.54 19.91 0.74
CA TYR A 53 4.46 19.52 2.14
C TYR A 53 4.14 18.03 2.33
N VAL A 54 3.40 17.40 1.41
CA VAL A 54 3.22 15.94 1.42
C VAL A 54 4.57 15.24 1.25
N GLU A 55 5.36 15.63 0.24
CA GLU A 55 6.68 15.05 -0.01
C GLU A 55 7.67 15.28 1.14
N LEU A 56 7.51 16.37 1.90
CA LEU A 56 8.31 16.66 3.09
C LEU A 56 7.82 15.95 4.36
N GLY A 57 6.70 15.22 4.30
CA GLY A 57 6.08 14.58 5.46
C GLY A 57 5.35 15.54 6.41
N GLU A 58 5.17 16.80 6.02
CA GLU A 58 4.54 17.86 6.83
C GLU A 58 3.01 17.86 6.62
N ILE A 59 2.36 16.78 7.06
CA ILE A 59 0.96 16.46 6.73
C ILE A 59 -0.04 17.55 7.15
N ASP A 60 0.11 18.15 8.33
CA ASP A 60 -0.77 19.22 8.79
C ASP A 60 -0.64 20.49 7.93
N ALA A 61 0.58 20.82 7.50
CA ALA A 61 0.83 21.96 6.64
C ALA A 61 0.29 21.72 5.22
N ALA A 62 0.41 20.49 4.71
CA ALA A 62 -0.20 20.08 3.44
C ALA A 62 -1.72 20.25 3.49
N ARG A 63 -2.39 19.69 4.52
CA ARG A 63 -3.85 19.78 4.71
C ARG A 63 -4.32 21.23 4.73
N GLN A 64 -3.65 22.11 5.48
CA GLN A 64 -3.99 23.54 5.53
C GLN A 64 -3.89 24.24 4.17
N ASN A 65 -2.88 23.92 3.37
CA ASN A 65 -2.73 24.50 2.03
C ASN A 65 -3.81 24.00 1.07
N PHE A 66 -4.16 22.71 1.09
CA PHE A 66 -5.25 22.21 0.26
C PHE A 66 -6.61 22.77 0.69
N LEU A 67 -6.86 22.95 1.99
CA LEU A 67 -8.07 23.66 2.46
C LEU A 67 -8.13 25.09 1.93
N ARG A 68 -7.01 25.82 1.93
CA ARG A 68 -6.93 27.15 1.31
C ARG A 68 -7.16 27.10 -0.21
N ALA A 69 -6.65 26.08 -0.91
CA ALA A 69 -6.94 25.89 -2.33
C ALA A 69 -8.43 25.63 -2.58
N VAL A 70 -9.11 24.92 -1.67
CA VAL A 70 -10.57 24.72 -1.72
C VAL A 70 -11.32 26.03 -1.46
N GLU A 71 -10.87 26.91 -0.56
CA GLU A 71 -11.50 28.23 -0.38
C GLU A 71 -11.50 29.06 -1.69
N LEU A 72 -10.47 28.90 -2.52
CA LEU A 72 -10.33 29.60 -3.80
C LEU A 72 -11.14 28.95 -4.94
N ASP A 73 -11.43 27.65 -4.85
CA ASP A 73 -12.19 26.88 -5.84
C ASP A 73 -13.02 25.75 -5.17
N PRO A 74 -14.13 26.08 -4.47
CA PRO A 74 -14.82 25.13 -3.58
C PRO A 74 -15.44 23.93 -4.28
N GLU A 75 -15.81 24.13 -5.56
CA GLU A 75 -16.55 23.18 -6.39
C GLU A 75 -15.70 22.65 -7.56
N GLY A 76 -14.41 22.97 -7.64
CA GLY A 76 -13.56 22.51 -8.73
C GLY A 76 -13.92 23.09 -10.10
N MET A 77 -14.49 24.30 -10.15
CA MET A 77 -15.02 24.90 -11.37
C MET A 77 -13.95 25.67 -12.15
N ILE A 78 -12.86 26.06 -11.49
CA ILE A 78 -11.74 26.73 -12.14
C ILE A 78 -10.95 25.70 -12.96
N PRO A 79 -10.57 26.02 -14.22
CA PRO A 79 -9.71 25.16 -15.02
C PRO A 79 -8.38 24.85 -14.32
N GLU A 80 -7.84 23.65 -14.53
CA GLU A 80 -6.54 23.24 -13.97
C GLU A 80 -5.40 24.14 -14.46
N SER A 81 -5.46 24.61 -15.72
CA SER A 81 -4.54 25.60 -16.29
C SER A 81 -4.58 26.97 -15.60
N GLU A 82 -5.60 27.23 -14.78
CA GLU A 82 -5.76 28.45 -13.99
C GLU A 82 -5.61 28.19 -12.47
N GLY A 83 -5.05 27.05 -12.09
CA GLY A 83 -4.81 26.66 -10.70
C GLY A 83 -6.01 26.05 -9.97
N GLY A 84 -7.04 25.65 -10.71
CA GLY A 84 -8.16 24.86 -10.19
C GLY A 84 -7.84 23.35 -10.19
N GLY A 85 -8.77 22.53 -10.68
CA GLY A 85 -8.57 21.09 -10.82
C GLY A 85 -8.98 20.25 -9.60
N ALA A 86 -8.82 18.93 -9.73
CA ALA A 86 -9.34 17.95 -8.77
C ALA A 86 -8.36 17.61 -7.62
N GLU A 87 -7.06 17.86 -7.82
CA GLU A 87 -5.96 17.35 -7.00
C GLU A 87 -6.12 17.66 -5.51
N LYS A 88 -6.43 18.93 -5.17
CA LYS A 88 -6.72 19.36 -3.79
C LYS A 88 -7.77 18.52 -3.06
N PHE A 89 -8.79 18.06 -3.78
CA PHE A 89 -9.85 17.25 -3.17
C PHE A 89 -9.38 15.81 -2.94
N LEU A 90 -8.59 15.25 -3.87
CA LEU A 90 -8.03 13.91 -3.73
C LEU A 90 -7.05 13.85 -2.54
N TRP A 91 -6.19 14.86 -2.41
CA TRP A 91 -5.30 14.98 -1.25
C TRP A 91 -6.06 15.14 0.06
N LEU A 92 -7.06 16.02 0.13
CA LEU A 92 -7.86 16.17 1.36
C LEU A 92 -8.59 14.88 1.76
N ALA A 93 -8.94 14.03 0.79
CA ALA A 93 -9.54 12.74 1.09
C ALA A 93 -8.56 11.79 1.76
N GLN A 94 -7.32 11.70 1.24
CA GLN A 94 -6.25 10.87 1.82
C GLN A 94 -5.74 11.40 3.15
N LEU A 95 -5.70 12.73 3.32
CA LEU A 95 -5.20 13.41 4.52
C LEU A 95 -6.31 13.71 5.55
N SER A 96 -7.49 13.13 5.40
CA SER A 96 -8.58 13.35 6.35
C SER A 96 -8.27 12.70 7.68
N GLU A 97 -8.25 13.50 8.75
CA GLU A 97 -8.09 13.00 10.12
C GLU A 97 -9.31 12.17 10.59
N GLN A 98 -10.47 12.36 9.97
CA GLN A 98 -11.71 11.66 10.33
C GLN A 98 -11.88 10.34 9.57
N GLY A 99 -11.26 10.21 8.39
CA GLY A 99 -11.46 9.06 7.51
C GLY A 99 -12.91 8.89 7.06
N GLY A 100 -13.27 7.68 6.64
CA GLY A 100 -14.64 7.27 6.36
C GLY A 100 -15.44 8.27 5.52
N VAL A 101 -16.56 8.77 6.08
CA VAL A 101 -17.49 9.67 5.38
C VAL A 101 -16.83 10.99 4.97
N ASP A 102 -15.88 11.51 5.75
CA ASP A 102 -15.19 12.76 5.40
C ASP A 102 -14.30 12.57 4.17
N SER A 103 -13.50 11.49 4.14
CA SER A 103 -12.71 11.11 2.97
C SER A 103 -13.59 10.91 1.73
N VAL A 104 -14.72 10.20 1.86
CA VAL A 104 -15.66 10.00 0.74
C VAL A 104 -16.19 11.33 0.20
N ARG A 105 -16.54 12.30 1.06
CA ARG A 105 -17.01 13.63 0.61
C ARG A 105 -15.97 14.37 -0.21
N TRP A 106 -14.70 14.28 0.19
CA TRP A 106 -13.60 14.89 -0.57
C TRP A 106 -13.39 14.18 -1.90
N TYR A 107 -13.37 12.84 -1.91
CA TYR A 107 -13.30 12.08 -3.16
C TYR A 107 -14.47 12.38 -4.10
N GLU A 108 -15.70 12.48 -3.60
CA GLU A 108 -16.88 12.83 -4.41
C GLU A 108 -16.69 14.16 -5.16
N LYS A 109 -16.09 15.18 -4.52
CA LYS A 109 -15.74 16.45 -5.17
C LYS A 109 -14.65 16.30 -6.22
N GLY A 110 -13.60 15.54 -5.92
CA GLY A 110 -12.52 15.23 -6.86
C GLY A 110 -13.04 14.49 -8.10
N VAL A 111 -13.81 13.44 -7.89
CA VAL A 111 -14.47 12.63 -8.91
C VAL A 111 -15.42 13.48 -9.76
N ALA A 112 -16.26 14.32 -9.16
CA ALA A 112 -17.15 15.21 -9.90
C ALA A 112 -16.37 16.20 -10.77
N THR A 113 -15.23 16.69 -10.29
CA THR A 113 -14.32 17.56 -11.04
C THR A 113 -13.68 16.82 -12.22
N LEU A 114 -13.14 15.62 -11.99
CA LEU A 114 -12.53 14.78 -13.02
C LEU A 114 -13.52 14.40 -14.12
N ARG A 115 -14.75 14.00 -13.77
CA ARG A 115 -15.80 13.68 -14.75
C ARG A 115 -16.09 14.88 -15.68
N ARG A 116 -16.15 16.10 -15.14
CA ARG A 116 -16.35 17.32 -15.95
C ARG A 116 -15.16 17.59 -16.88
N ILE A 117 -13.93 17.42 -16.38
CA ILE A 117 -12.71 17.59 -17.19
C ILE A 117 -12.68 16.57 -18.33
N ILE A 118 -12.90 15.28 -18.03
CA ILE A 118 -12.98 14.19 -19.01
C ILE A 118 -14.03 14.50 -20.08
N GLN A 119 -15.24 14.89 -19.66
CA GLN A 119 -16.31 15.25 -20.60
C GLN A 119 -15.93 16.41 -21.53
N SER A 120 -15.18 17.40 -21.02
CA SER A 120 -14.69 18.52 -21.82
C SER A 120 -13.61 18.06 -22.82
N LEU A 121 -12.68 17.19 -22.39
CA LEU A 121 -11.60 16.68 -23.24
C LEU A 121 -12.13 15.76 -24.34
N GLU A 122 -13.15 14.93 -24.06
CA GLU A 122 -13.80 14.08 -25.06
C GLU A 122 -14.51 14.87 -26.18
N GLN A 123 -14.90 16.12 -25.90
CA GLN A 123 -15.51 17.02 -26.88
C GLN A 123 -14.47 17.82 -27.66
N SER A 124 -13.20 17.77 -27.25
CA SER A 124 -12.12 18.47 -27.93
C SER A 124 -11.65 17.69 -29.16
N ASN A 125 -11.25 18.45 -30.19
CA ASN A 125 -10.64 17.90 -31.40
C ASN A 125 -9.10 18.03 -31.38
N ASN A 126 -8.51 18.46 -30.26
CA ASN A 126 -7.06 18.61 -30.15
C ASN A 126 -6.39 17.25 -29.87
N PRO A 127 -5.43 16.80 -30.71
CA PRO A 127 -4.70 15.55 -30.46
C PRO A 127 -3.93 15.50 -29.13
N GLU A 128 -3.48 16.65 -28.61
CA GLU A 128 -2.76 16.72 -27.32
C GLU A 128 -3.68 16.36 -26.14
N ASP A 129 -4.99 16.57 -26.29
CA ASP A 129 -5.98 16.28 -25.25
C ASP A 129 -6.19 14.78 -25.07
N ALA A 130 -5.77 13.93 -26.02
CA ALA A 130 -5.89 12.49 -25.90
C ALA A 130 -5.00 11.92 -24.77
N VAL A 131 -3.78 12.45 -24.61
CA VAL A 131 -2.86 12.04 -23.54
C VAL A 131 -3.39 12.50 -22.19
N LEU A 132 -3.84 13.76 -22.12
CA LEU A 132 -4.43 14.33 -20.91
C LEU A 132 -5.73 13.60 -20.52
N LEU A 133 -6.55 13.21 -21.50
CA LEU A 133 -7.77 12.44 -21.28
C LEU A 133 -7.46 11.10 -20.62
N GLU A 134 -6.44 10.39 -21.10
CA GLU A 134 -6.03 9.11 -20.51
C GLU A 134 -5.50 9.30 -19.09
N GLU A 135 -4.68 10.33 -18.84
CA GLU A 135 -4.22 10.69 -17.49
C GLU A 135 -5.40 10.95 -16.54
N LYS A 136 -6.40 11.74 -16.98
CA LYS A 136 -7.58 12.04 -16.14
C LYS A 136 -8.47 10.84 -15.93
N ARG A 137 -8.58 9.94 -16.91
CA ARG A 137 -9.29 8.65 -16.75
C ARG A 137 -8.61 7.76 -15.72
N LYS A 138 -7.27 7.65 -15.76
CA LYS A 138 -6.50 6.93 -14.73
C LYS A 138 -6.73 7.53 -13.34
N LYS A 139 -6.64 8.86 -13.20
CA LYS A 139 -6.93 9.56 -11.93
C LYS A 139 -8.36 9.31 -11.44
N LEU A 140 -9.35 9.34 -12.33
CA LEU A 140 -10.75 9.05 -11.97
C LEU A 140 -10.90 7.60 -11.49
N ALA A 141 -10.33 6.65 -12.21
CA ALA A 141 -10.40 5.25 -11.85
C ALA A 141 -9.75 4.97 -10.47
N ASN A 142 -8.57 5.55 -10.21
CA ASN A 142 -7.91 5.45 -8.90
C ASN A 142 -8.75 6.07 -7.78
N ALA A 143 -9.35 7.24 -8.00
CA ALA A 143 -10.22 7.87 -7.01
C ALA A 143 -11.47 7.03 -6.71
N LEU A 144 -12.05 6.37 -7.72
CA LEU A 144 -13.17 5.45 -7.52
C LEU A 144 -12.74 4.21 -6.72
N CYS A 145 -11.56 3.66 -7.01
CA CYS A 145 -11.01 2.52 -6.27
C CYS A 145 -10.75 2.86 -4.79
N ALA A 146 -10.19 4.04 -4.51
CA ALA A 146 -9.99 4.51 -3.14
C ALA A 146 -11.31 4.65 -2.37
N VAL A 147 -12.39 5.10 -3.02
CA VAL A 147 -13.72 5.13 -2.38
C VAL A 147 -14.25 3.72 -2.10
N VAL A 148 -14.02 2.75 -3.00
CA VAL A 148 -14.37 1.34 -2.76
C VAL A 148 -13.65 0.83 -1.51
N GLU A 149 -12.35 1.08 -1.39
CA GLU A 149 -11.55 0.66 -0.24
C GLU A 149 -12.10 1.22 1.07
N ILE A 150 -12.48 2.51 1.12
CA ILE A 150 -13.10 3.11 2.30
C ILE A 150 -14.43 2.42 2.67
N TYR A 151 -15.25 2.02 1.68
CA TYR A 151 -16.46 1.24 1.92
C TYR A 151 -16.19 -0.20 2.33
N MET A 152 -15.00 -0.73 2.05
CA MET A 152 -14.58 -2.06 2.49
C MET A 152 -13.89 -2.06 3.85
N THR A 153 -13.48 -0.89 4.37
CA THR A 153 -12.89 -0.72 5.70
C THR A 153 -13.80 0.09 6.62
N ASP A 154 -13.72 1.43 6.54
CA ASP A 154 -14.25 2.38 7.50
C ASP A 154 -15.78 2.42 7.50
N LEU A 155 -16.36 2.28 6.30
CA LEU A 155 -17.80 2.36 6.06
C LEU A 155 -18.42 1.00 5.73
N SER A 156 -17.74 -0.09 6.10
CA SER A 156 -18.18 -1.47 5.85
C SER A 156 -19.50 -1.84 6.52
N TRP A 157 -19.93 -1.10 7.54
CA TRP A 157 -21.21 -1.29 8.23
C TRP A 157 -22.39 -0.52 7.63
N GLU A 158 -22.19 0.30 6.59
CA GLU A 158 -23.29 1.00 5.92
C GLU A 158 -24.16 0.01 5.13
N GLU A 159 -25.48 0.17 5.21
CA GLU A 159 -26.43 -0.76 4.56
C GLU A 159 -26.26 -0.82 3.03
N ASP A 160 -25.77 0.27 2.43
CA ASP A 160 -25.55 0.39 0.99
C ASP A 160 -24.10 0.14 0.55
N ALA A 161 -23.18 -0.21 1.46
CA ALA A 161 -21.75 -0.35 1.18
C ALA A 161 -21.47 -1.29 0.00
N GLU A 162 -22.00 -2.51 0.01
CA GLU A 162 -21.80 -3.47 -1.08
C GLU A 162 -22.31 -2.92 -2.43
N SER A 163 -23.49 -2.30 -2.43
CA SER A 163 -24.08 -1.75 -3.65
C SER A 163 -23.28 -0.57 -4.21
N ARG A 164 -22.67 0.24 -3.33
CA ARG A 164 -21.76 1.31 -3.71
C ARG A 164 -20.46 0.76 -4.27
N CYS A 165 -19.86 -0.24 -3.62
CA CYS A 165 -18.64 -0.89 -4.11
C CYS A 165 -18.84 -1.43 -5.52
N GLU A 166 -19.94 -2.15 -5.79
CA GLU A 166 -20.25 -2.67 -7.13
C GLU A 166 -20.42 -1.57 -8.17
N ALA A 167 -21.14 -0.48 -7.84
CA ALA A 167 -21.34 0.63 -8.76
C ALA A 167 -20.02 1.33 -9.10
N LEU A 168 -19.21 1.63 -8.08
CA LEU A 168 -17.95 2.35 -8.21
C LEU A 168 -16.90 1.53 -8.97
N VAL A 169 -16.73 0.24 -8.64
CA VAL A 169 -15.76 -0.61 -9.33
C VAL A 169 -16.16 -0.89 -10.78
N THR A 170 -17.46 -0.98 -11.05
CA THR A 170 -17.97 -1.08 -12.42
C THR A 170 -17.65 0.17 -13.23
N GLU A 171 -17.86 1.35 -12.65
CA GLU A 171 -17.48 2.62 -13.29
C GLU A 171 -15.97 2.71 -13.51
N ALA A 172 -15.15 2.36 -12.51
CA ALA A 172 -13.69 2.37 -12.61
C ALA A 172 -13.20 1.53 -13.80
N LEU A 173 -13.74 0.31 -13.97
CA LEU A 173 -13.42 -0.58 -15.08
C LEU A 173 -13.97 -0.11 -16.44
N LEU A 174 -15.07 0.65 -16.48
CA LEU A 174 -15.53 1.27 -17.72
C LEU A 174 -14.60 2.41 -18.16
N VAL A 175 -14.02 3.12 -17.20
CA VAL A 175 -13.10 4.24 -17.44
C VAL A 175 -11.70 3.74 -17.80
N ALA A 176 -11.18 2.76 -17.06
CA ALA A 176 -9.84 2.20 -17.21
C ALA A 176 -9.87 0.65 -17.20
N PRO A 177 -10.32 0.01 -18.29
CA PRO A 177 -10.54 -1.44 -18.32
C PRO A 177 -9.27 -2.29 -18.20
N ASN A 178 -8.10 -1.69 -18.42
CA ASN A 178 -6.79 -2.33 -18.34
C ASN A 178 -5.92 -1.72 -17.24
N SER A 179 -6.52 -1.16 -16.18
CA SER A 179 -5.78 -0.78 -14.97
C SER A 179 -5.62 -2.01 -14.07
N PRO A 180 -4.38 -2.38 -13.69
CA PRO A 180 -4.13 -3.40 -12.67
C PRO A 180 -4.87 -3.10 -11.37
N GLU A 181 -4.84 -1.86 -10.91
CA GLU A 181 -5.46 -1.40 -9.67
C GLU A 181 -6.98 -1.62 -9.69
N CYS A 182 -7.65 -1.24 -10.78
CA CYS A 182 -9.11 -1.46 -10.91
C CYS A 182 -9.48 -2.95 -10.85
N LEU A 183 -8.64 -3.82 -11.43
CA LEU A 183 -8.85 -5.26 -11.41
C LEU A 183 -8.57 -5.85 -10.03
N GLN A 184 -7.60 -5.32 -9.30
CA GLN A 184 -7.30 -5.70 -7.91
C GLN A 184 -8.42 -5.26 -6.96
N THR A 185 -8.94 -4.03 -7.11
CA THR A 185 -10.11 -3.57 -6.37
C THR A 185 -11.33 -4.43 -6.68
N LEU A 186 -11.55 -4.82 -7.95
CA LEU A 186 -12.60 -5.78 -8.31
C LEU A 186 -12.40 -7.12 -7.58
N ALA A 187 -11.18 -7.65 -7.55
CA ALA A 187 -10.90 -8.88 -6.84
C ALA A 187 -11.22 -8.77 -5.35
N SER A 188 -10.82 -7.67 -4.71
CA SER A 188 -11.13 -7.37 -3.31
C SER A 188 -12.65 -7.39 -3.06
N VAL A 189 -13.43 -6.69 -3.89
CA VAL A 189 -14.91 -6.72 -3.80
C VAL A 189 -15.44 -8.15 -3.96
N ARG A 190 -14.94 -8.93 -4.92
CA ARG A 190 -15.38 -10.32 -5.13
C ARG A 190 -15.03 -11.24 -3.95
N ILE A 191 -13.89 -11.04 -3.30
CA ILE A 191 -13.51 -11.76 -2.08
C ILE A 191 -14.54 -11.49 -0.97
N SER A 192 -14.86 -10.21 -0.72
CA SER A 192 -15.86 -9.83 0.30
C SER A 192 -17.26 -10.40 0.06
N GLN A 193 -17.60 -10.64 -1.21
CA GLN A 193 -18.85 -11.27 -1.64
C GLN A 193 -18.83 -12.80 -1.62
N LEU A 194 -17.75 -13.42 -1.12
CA LEU A 194 -17.55 -14.87 -1.13
C LEU A 194 -17.54 -15.45 -2.55
N ARG A 195 -16.95 -14.73 -3.51
CA ARG A 195 -16.81 -15.13 -4.92
C ARG A 195 -15.32 -15.29 -5.32
N PRO A 196 -14.59 -16.25 -4.74
CA PRO A 196 -13.14 -16.37 -4.94
C PRO A 196 -12.74 -16.73 -6.39
N ASP A 197 -13.58 -17.45 -7.14
CA ASP A 197 -13.30 -17.75 -8.55
C ASP A 197 -13.29 -16.48 -9.43
N ASP A 198 -14.23 -15.56 -9.19
CA ASP A 198 -14.29 -14.29 -9.91
C ASP A 198 -13.13 -13.38 -9.49
N ALA A 199 -12.72 -13.44 -8.22
CA ALA A 199 -11.55 -12.72 -7.72
C ALA A 199 -10.27 -13.23 -8.40
N ARG A 200 -10.05 -14.55 -8.46
CA ARG A 200 -8.91 -15.16 -9.18
C ARG A 200 -8.86 -14.72 -10.63
N ALA A 201 -9.99 -14.76 -11.33
CA ALA A 201 -10.05 -14.30 -12.72
C ALA A 201 -9.65 -12.83 -12.90
N ALA A 202 -10.06 -11.95 -11.97
CA ALA A 202 -9.67 -10.55 -11.98
C ALA A 202 -8.17 -10.36 -11.68
N LEU A 203 -7.62 -11.06 -10.69
CA LEU A 203 -6.20 -11.00 -10.34
C LEU A 203 -5.29 -11.56 -11.44
N SER A 204 -5.66 -12.69 -12.06
CA SER A 204 -4.92 -13.23 -13.21
C SER A 204 -4.86 -12.22 -14.35
N ARG A 205 -5.99 -11.57 -14.66
CA ARG A 205 -6.02 -10.51 -15.68
C ARG A 205 -5.19 -9.29 -15.27
N SER A 206 -5.16 -8.93 -13.98
CA SER A 206 -4.29 -7.86 -13.49
C SER A 206 -2.82 -8.19 -13.72
N LEU A 207 -2.37 -9.40 -13.35
CA LEU A 207 -1.00 -9.86 -13.52
C LEU A 207 -0.57 -9.89 -14.99
N GLU A 208 -1.43 -10.39 -15.89
CA GLU A 208 -1.14 -10.46 -17.34
C GLU A 208 -0.80 -9.10 -17.98
N LEU A 209 -1.21 -7.99 -17.36
CA LEU A 209 -0.94 -6.65 -17.88
C LEU A 209 0.52 -6.21 -17.66
N TRP A 210 1.20 -6.74 -16.64
CA TRP A 210 2.49 -6.19 -16.20
C TRP A 210 3.56 -7.21 -15.79
N LYS A 211 3.20 -8.49 -15.56
CA LYS A 211 4.15 -9.50 -15.04
C LYS A 211 5.39 -9.72 -15.93
N ASP A 212 5.25 -9.56 -17.24
CA ASP A 212 6.33 -9.75 -18.22
C ASP A 212 7.03 -8.42 -18.59
N LEU A 213 6.65 -7.31 -17.96
CA LEU A 213 7.25 -6.00 -18.21
C LEU A 213 8.52 -5.80 -17.37
N PRO A 214 9.50 -5.03 -17.89
CA PRO A 214 10.69 -4.68 -17.12
C PRO A 214 10.31 -3.84 -15.89
N PRO A 215 11.09 -3.88 -14.79
CA PRO A 215 10.78 -3.17 -13.55
C PRO A 215 10.53 -1.66 -13.72
N GLU A 216 11.20 -1.01 -14.67
CA GLU A 216 11.07 0.43 -14.90
C GLU A 216 9.90 0.83 -15.82
N ASP A 217 9.07 -0.13 -16.26
CA ASP A 217 7.93 0.17 -17.12
C ASP A 217 6.82 0.90 -16.32
N PRO A 218 6.30 2.05 -16.81
CA PRO A 218 5.26 2.81 -16.11
C PRO A 218 3.93 2.07 -15.88
N ASN A 219 3.73 0.92 -16.51
CA ASN A 219 2.55 0.07 -16.32
C ASN A 219 2.73 -0.98 -15.21
N VAL A 220 3.94 -1.14 -14.67
CA VAL A 220 4.17 -1.92 -13.45
C VAL A 220 3.58 -1.13 -12.28
N PRO A 221 2.66 -1.72 -11.48
CA PRO A 221 2.11 -1.05 -10.31
C PRO A 221 3.22 -0.70 -9.31
N ASP A 222 3.00 0.37 -8.54
CA ASP A 222 3.97 0.77 -7.52
C ASP A 222 4.15 -0.28 -6.42
N PHE A 223 5.15 -0.07 -5.58
CA PHE A 223 5.52 -1.02 -4.53
C PHE A 223 4.33 -1.30 -3.57
N PRO A 224 3.63 -0.29 -3.02
CA PRO A 224 2.47 -0.52 -2.14
C PRO A 224 1.31 -1.27 -2.82
N ALA A 225 1.01 -0.99 -4.09
CA ALA A 225 -0.02 -1.71 -4.83
C ALA A 225 0.33 -3.20 -5.00
N ARG A 226 1.61 -3.51 -5.24
CA ARG A 226 2.06 -4.91 -5.35
C ARG A 226 2.08 -5.64 -4.02
N ILE A 227 2.37 -4.98 -2.90
CA ILE A 227 2.17 -5.55 -1.55
C ILE A 227 0.71 -5.94 -1.34
N SER A 228 -0.21 -5.02 -1.66
CA SER A 228 -1.65 -5.27 -1.55
C SER A 228 -2.11 -6.42 -2.47
N LEU A 229 -1.58 -6.47 -3.70
CA LEU A 229 -1.83 -7.58 -4.63
C LEU A 229 -1.36 -8.92 -4.07
N SER A 230 -0.18 -9.00 -3.46
CA SER A 230 0.33 -10.25 -2.88
C SER A 230 -0.60 -10.79 -1.79
N ARG A 231 -1.11 -9.91 -0.91
CA ARG A 231 -2.12 -10.28 0.09
C ARG A 231 -3.39 -10.84 -0.56
N LEU A 232 -3.91 -10.18 -1.60
CA LEU A 232 -5.10 -10.64 -2.33
C LEU A 232 -4.87 -12.00 -3.01
N LEU A 233 -3.71 -12.22 -3.62
CA LEU A 233 -3.34 -13.48 -4.26
C LEU A 233 -3.27 -14.63 -3.24
N MET A 234 -2.62 -14.39 -2.09
CA MET A 234 -2.55 -15.37 -1.01
C MET A 234 -3.95 -15.72 -0.48
N GLU A 235 -4.82 -14.72 -0.28
CA GLU A 235 -6.19 -14.93 0.21
C GLU A 235 -7.03 -15.81 -0.74
N VAL A 236 -6.85 -15.68 -2.05
CA VAL A 236 -7.55 -16.51 -3.04
C VAL A 236 -6.78 -17.76 -3.47
N GLN A 237 -5.76 -18.15 -2.69
CA GLN A 237 -4.99 -19.38 -2.87
C GLN A 237 -4.19 -19.43 -4.18
N MET A 238 -3.63 -18.29 -4.59
CA MET A 238 -2.72 -18.12 -5.73
C MET A 238 -1.28 -17.84 -5.23
N GLU A 239 -0.75 -18.70 -4.36
CA GLU A 239 0.54 -18.48 -3.68
C GLU A 239 1.73 -18.52 -4.63
N ASN A 240 1.68 -19.29 -5.73
CA ASN A 240 2.78 -19.28 -6.70
C ASN A 240 2.91 -17.90 -7.36
N GLU A 241 1.79 -17.33 -7.78
CA GLU A 241 1.74 -15.99 -8.35
C GLU A 241 2.09 -14.92 -7.30
N ALA A 242 1.64 -15.08 -6.05
CA ALA A 242 2.02 -14.16 -4.97
C ALA A 242 3.54 -14.17 -4.72
N LEU A 243 4.16 -15.36 -4.73
CA LEU A 243 5.59 -15.52 -4.54
C LEU A 243 6.38 -14.83 -5.66
N GLU A 244 5.98 -14.99 -6.92
CA GLU A 244 6.61 -14.28 -8.05
C GLU A 244 6.59 -12.75 -7.88
N VAL A 245 5.48 -12.20 -7.36
CA VAL A 245 5.36 -10.76 -7.07
C VAL A 245 6.28 -10.37 -5.91
N LEU A 246 6.32 -11.16 -4.84
CA LEU A 246 7.13 -10.90 -3.64
C LEU A 246 8.63 -10.98 -3.91
N GLU A 247 9.07 -11.94 -4.73
CA GLU A 247 10.47 -12.02 -5.18
C GLU A 247 10.89 -10.76 -5.96
N ARG A 248 10.01 -10.24 -6.83
CA ARG A 248 10.29 -8.98 -7.52
C ARG A 248 10.36 -7.79 -6.56
N LEU A 249 9.49 -7.74 -5.56
CA LEU A 249 9.50 -6.67 -4.55
C LEU A 249 10.82 -6.65 -3.77
N ILE A 250 11.30 -7.80 -3.32
CA ILE A 250 12.58 -7.91 -2.59
C ILE A 250 13.79 -7.53 -3.46
N LEU A 251 13.74 -7.77 -4.77
CA LEU A 251 14.80 -7.32 -5.68
C LEU A 251 14.82 -5.79 -5.86
N GLU A 252 13.70 -5.11 -5.63
CA GLU A 252 13.58 -3.66 -5.73
C GLU A 252 13.90 -2.95 -4.41
N ASP A 253 13.46 -3.51 -3.29
CA ASP A 253 13.73 -3.03 -1.93
C ASP A 253 13.87 -4.22 -0.97
N ASP A 254 15.12 -4.52 -0.60
CA ASP A 254 15.46 -5.59 0.32
C ASP A 254 15.36 -5.18 1.80
N GLU A 255 14.99 -3.93 2.10
CA GLU A 255 14.75 -3.41 3.45
C GLU A 255 13.26 -3.46 3.86
N SER A 256 12.37 -3.92 2.97
CA SER A 256 10.94 -4.05 3.25
C SER A 256 10.61 -5.23 4.18
N VAL A 257 10.37 -4.93 5.47
CA VAL A 257 9.95 -5.92 6.49
C VAL A 257 8.72 -6.72 6.05
N GLU A 258 7.73 -6.03 5.48
CA GLU A 258 6.46 -6.61 5.10
C GLU A 258 6.60 -7.55 3.89
N ALA A 259 7.38 -7.18 2.87
CA ALA A 259 7.61 -8.04 1.71
C ALA A 259 8.30 -9.36 2.11
N TRP A 260 9.30 -9.28 2.99
CA TRP A 260 9.98 -10.48 3.53
C TRP A 260 9.01 -11.36 4.34
N TYR A 261 8.19 -10.75 5.18
CA TYR A 261 7.19 -11.47 5.97
C TYR A 261 6.16 -12.17 5.07
N LEU A 262 5.58 -11.46 4.10
CA LEU A 262 4.58 -12.01 3.18
C LEU A 262 5.18 -13.15 2.34
N GLY A 263 6.42 -13.03 1.86
CA GLY A 263 7.08 -14.10 1.11
C GLY A 263 7.38 -15.32 1.97
N GLY A 264 7.84 -15.12 3.20
CA GLY A 264 8.02 -16.19 4.18
C GLY A 264 6.70 -16.92 4.49
N TRP A 265 5.63 -16.19 4.74
CA TRP A 265 4.30 -16.77 4.99
C TRP A 265 3.73 -17.46 3.74
N CYS A 266 3.94 -16.89 2.55
CA CYS A 266 3.54 -17.50 1.28
C CYS A 266 4.22 -18.86 1.05
N LEU A 267 5.53 -18.95 1.32
CA LEU A 267 6.29 -20.21 1.25
C LEU A 267 5.81 -21.24 2.28
N TYR A 268 5.47 -20.78 3.50
CA TYR A 268 4.87 -21.64 4.53
C TYR A 268 3.55 -22.25 4.04
N LEU A 269 2.66 -21.43 3.45
CA LEU A 269 1.37 -21.90 2.91
C LEU A 269 1.57 -22.90 1.76
N LEU A 270 2.54 -22.69 0.88
CA LEU A 270 2.90 -23.64 -0.18
C LEU A 270 3.36 -24.99 0.40
N ALA A 271 4.17 -24.98 1.47
CA ALA A 271 4.61 -26.20 2.14
C ALA A 271 3.46 -26.97 2.80
N GLU A 272 2.50 -26.28 3.42
CA GLU A 272 1.33 -26.95 4.00
C GLU A 272 0.38 -27.50 2.94
N LYS A 273 0.23 -26.84 1.79
CA LYS A 273 -0.53 -27.42 0.66
C LYS A 273 0.09 -28.70 0.12
N GLU A 274 1.41 -28.74 0.00
CA GLU A 274 2.12 -29.94 -0.48
C GLU A 274 2.02 -31.11 0.53
N LYS A 275 1.84 -30.81 1.83
CA LYS A 275 1.55 -31.79 2.89
C LYS A 275 0.17 -32.42 2.70
N GLU A 276 -0.86 -31.61 2.47
CA GLU A 276 -2.25 -32.04 2.33
C GLU A 276 -2.51 -32.75 1.00
N GLN A 277 -1.88 -32.26 -0.07
CA GLN A 277 -2.06 -32.75 -1.44
C GLN A 277 -0.70 -33.01 -2.09
N PRO A 278 0.03 -34.07 -1.68
CA PRO A 278 1.33 -34.39 -2.25
C PRO A 278 1.17 -34.62 -3.75
N THR A 279 1.71 -33.71 -4.56
CA THR A 279 1.61 -33.83 -6.02
C THR A 279 2.44 -35.03 -6.47
N ALA A 280 1.83 -35.96 -7.20
CA ALA A 280 2.57 -37.07 -7.78
C ALA A 280 3.53 -36.53 -8.85
N SER A 281 4.79 -36.30 -8.48
CA SER A 281 5.94 -36.00 -9.36
C SER A 281 5.55 -35.23 -10.63
N THR A 282 5.47 -33.91 -10.53
CA THR A 282 5.38 -33.04 -11.72
C THR A 282 6.66 -33.12 -12.57
N ASP A 283 6.57 -32.65 -13.82
CA ASP A 283 7.55 -32.71 -14.93
C ASP A 283 9.01 -32.31 -14.60
N SER A 284 9.25 -31.76 -13.40
CA SER A 284 10.57 -31.40 -12.84
C SER A 284 11.34 -32.58 -12.22
N GLY A 285 10.71 -33.75 -12.02
CA GLY A 285 11.38 -34.96 -11.53
C GLY A 285 11.80 -34.95 -10.05
N GLN A 286 11.54 -33.86 -9.32
CA GLN A 286 11.75 -33.79 -7.86
C GLN A 286 10.60 -34.49 -7.10
N PRO A 287 10.90 -35.29 -6.05
CA PRO A 287 9.90 -35.83 -5.13
C PRO A 287 9.12 -34.72 -4.42
N SER A 288 7.84 -34.94 -4.11
CA SER A 288 7.01 -33.96 -3.37
C SER A 288 7.54 -33.69 -1.96
N SER A 289 8.19 -34.66 -1.32
CA SER A 289 8.85 -34.49 -0.02
C SER A 289 9.96 -33.44 -0.05
N ASP A 290 10.70 -33.38 -1.14
CA ASP A 290 11.88 -32.52 -1.26
C ASP A 290 11.44 -31.08 -1.52
N LYS A 291 10.40 -30.88 -2.34
CA LYS A 291 9.79 -29.57 -2.58
C LYS A 291 9.20 -28.95 -1.33
N ARG A 292 8.46 -29.75 -0.53
CA ARG A 292 7.92 -29.27 0.75
C ARG A 292 9.06 -28.83 1.68
N HIS A 293 10.10 -29.64 1.80
CA HIS A 293 11.24 -29.32 2.64
C HIS A 293 11.97 -28.06 2.18
N GLU A 294 12.23 -27.91 0.88
CA GLU A 294 12.83 -26.70 0.29
C GLU A 294 12.00 -25.44 0.59
N ALA A 295 10.66 -25.51 0.42
CA ALA A 295 9.77 -24.40 0.74
C ALA A 295 9.78 -24.02 2.23
N MET A 296 9.84 -25.00 3.13
CA MET A 296 9.92 -24.75 4.57
C MET A 296 11.23 -24.09 4.99
N VAL A 297 12.36 -24.54 4.42
CA VAL A 297 13.67 -23.93 4.67
C VAL A 297 13.68 -22.48 4.19
N ALA A 298 13.23 -22.24 2.95
CA ALA A 298 13.13 -20.89 2.39
C ALA A 298 12.18 -19.99 3.19
N SER A 299 11.02 -20.52 3.62
CA SER A 299 10.08 -19.80 4.47
C SER A 299 10.75 -19.31 5.76
N ARG A 300 11.48 -20.20 6.45
CA ARG A 300 12.20 -19.87 7.69
C ARG A 300 13.24 -18.76 7.47
N GLU A 301 14.01 -18.84 6.39
CA GLU A 301 15.01 -17.82 6.04
C GLU A 301 14.38 -16.44 5.79
N TRP A 302 13.29 -16.39 5.02
CA TRP A 302 12.57 -15.15 4.74
C TRP A 302 11.97 -14.52 6.01
N LEU A 303 11.36 -15.33 6.87
CA LEU A 303 10.80 -14.85 8.14
C LEU A 303 11.89 -14.35 9.10
N LYS A 304 13.03 -15.06 9.19
CA LYS A 304 14.20 -14.61 9.96
C LYS A 304 14.72 -13.26 9.45
N GLN A 305 14.82 -13.08 8.14
CA GLN A 305 15.25 -11.82 7.54
C GLN A 305 14.24 -10.69 7.82
N SER A 306 12.94 -10.97 7.76
CA SER A 306 11.89 -10.01 8.17
C SER A 306 12.08 -9.55 9.62
N LEU A 307 12.26 -10.47 10.57
CA LEU A 307 12.48 -10.14 11.98
C LEU A 307 13.80 -9.40 12.24
N LYS A 308 14.83 -9.67 11.45
CA LYS A 308 16.10 -8.94 11.51
C LYS A 308 15.90 -7.48 11.09
N LEU A 309 15.20 -7.25 9.98
CA LEU A 309 14.88 -5.90 9.52
C LEU A 309 13.95 -5.18 10.48
N TYR A 310 12.93 -5.87 11.00
CA TYR A 310 12.00 -5.35 12.01
C TYR A 310 12.74 -4.67 13.17
N LYS A 311 13.77 -5.35 13.72
CA LYS A 311 14.62 -4.79 14.78
C LYS A 311 15.51 -3.64 14.29
N LYS A 312 16.13 -3.81 13.12
CA LYS A 312 17.09 -2.83 12.55
C LYS A 312 16.45 -1.46 12.31
N ILE A 313 15.21 -1.42 11.83
CA ILE A 313 14.51 -0.19 11.46
C ILE A 313 13.46 0.24 12.50
N GLU A 314 13.40 -0.43 13.65
CA GLU A 314 12.42 -0.18 14.72
C GLU A 314 10.98 -0.20 14.19
N TYR A 315 10.64 -1.24 13.40
CA TYR A 315 9.31 -1.38 12.80
C TYR A 315 8.25 -1.64 13.86
N GLU A 316 7.04 -1.08 13.67
CA GLU A 316 6.05 -0.95 14.75
C GLU A 316 4.90 -1.99 14.70
N ASP A 317 4.82 -2.84 13.67
CA ASP A 317 3.74 -3.84 13.56
C ASP A 317 4.01 -5.08 14.44
N GLU A 318 3.61 -5.01 15.71
CA GLU A 318 3.75 -6.10 16.68
C GLU A 318 3.02 -7.38 16.24
N ARG A 319 1.86 -7.27 15.56
CA ARG A 319 1.08 -8.45 15.15
C ARG A 319 1.79 -9.22 14.04
N LEU A 320 2.40 -8.50 13.11
CA LEU A 320 3.25 -9.09 12.08
C LEU A 320 4.44 -9.80 12.71
N ARG A 321 5.13 -9.14 13.66
CA ARG A 321 6.26 -9.73 14.40
C ARG A 321 5.86 -11.03 15.09
N ASP A 322 4.78 -11.01 15.86
CA ASP A 322 4.35 -12.15 16.67
C ASP A 322 4.01 -13.34 15.77
N HIS A 323 3.27 -13.12 14.69
CA HIS A 323 2.97 -14.19 13.75
C HIS A 323 4.22 -14.72 13.02
N ALA A 324 5.19 -13.87 12.67
CA ALA A 324 6.45 -14.32 12.09
C ALA A 324 7.24 -15.21 13.07
N VAL A 325 7.24 -14.87 14.36
CA VAL A 325 7.85 -15.70 15.43
C VAL A 325 7.13 -17.03 15.56
N GLU A 326 5.80 -17.05 15.60
CA GLU A 326 4.98 -18.27 15.66
C GLU A 326 5.31 -19.21 14.49
N LEU A 327 5.32 -18.70 13.26
CA LEU A 327 5.65 -19.48 12.06
C LEU A 327 7.08 -20.06 12.12
N ILE A 328 8.06 -19.29 12.59
CA ILE A 328 9.45 -19.79 12.75
C ILE A 328 9.50 -20.92 13.79
N GLN A 329 8.78 -20.79 14.91
CA GLN A 329 8.72 -21.83 15.94
C GLN A 329 8.13 -23.13 15.38
N GLU A 330 7.03 -23.04 14.62
CA GLU A 330 6.44 -24.20 13.94
C GLU A 330 7.41 -24.84 12.94
N LEU A 331 8.11 -24.04 12.14
CA LEU A 331 9.11 -24.51 11.18
C LEU A 331 10.30 -25.18 11.88
N ASN A 332 10.77 -24.65 13.01
CA ASN A 332 11.83 -25.26 13.80
C ASN A 332 11.40 -26.61 14.40
N ASN A 333 10.15 -26.73 14.84
CA ASN A 333 9.62 -28.00 15.34
C ASN A 333 9.57 -29.08 14.24
N GLU A 334 9.33 -28.72 12.98
CA GLU A 334 9.30 -29.66 11.85
C GLU A 334 10.69 -29.94 11.24
N LEU A 335 11.50 -28.91 11.02
CA LEU A 335 12.81 -29.02 10.36
C LEU A 335 13.96 -29.41 11.31
N GLY A 336 13.73 -29.27 12.62
CA GLY A 336 14.78 -29.15 13.61
C GLY A 336 15.25 -27.70 13.73
N GLU A 337 15.66 -27.32 14.93
CA GLU A 337 16.27 -26.02 15.20
C GLU A 337 17.44 -25.81 14.25
N ASP A 338 17.48 -24.62 13.67
CA ASP A 338 18.59 -24.21 12.84
C ASP A 338 19.82 -24.08 13.73
N MET A 339 20.74 -25.02 13.62
CA MET A 339 22.09 -24.91 14.20
C MET A 339 22.92 -23.93 13.35
N GLU A 340 22.35 -22.77 13.03
CA GLU A 340 23.10 -21.67 12.45
C GLU A 340 23.92 -21.02 13.58
N ASP A 341 25.09 -21.63 13.77
CA ASP A 341 26.37 -21.02 14.11
C ASP A 341 26.24 -19.72 14.92
N ASP A 342 26.35 -19.86 16.24
CA ASP A 342 27.00 -18.87 17.12
C ASP A 342 28.46 -18.68 16.65
N GLY A 343 28.62 -18.22 15.42
CA GLY A 343 29.86 -17.93 14.74
C GLY A 343 30.45 -16.62 15.26
N ASP A 344 30.59 -16.53 16.58
CA ASP A 344 31.56 -15.66 17.24
C ASP A 344 32.23 -16.42 18.39
N SER A 345 32.76 -17.62 18.09
CA SER A 345 33.75 -18.28 18.95
C SER A 345 34.97 -18.70 18.13
N GLU A 346 35.93 -17.78 17.98
CA GLU A 346 37.38 -17.97 18.24
C GLU A 346 38.19 -16.77 17.70
N ASP A 347 38.16 -15.64 18.39
CA ASP A 347 39.41 -14.90 18.67
C ASP A 347 39.48 -14.62 20.18
N ASP A 348 40.39 -15.35 20.80
CA ASP A 348 40.66 -15.38 22.24
C ASP A 348 41.33 -14.05 22.64
N GLY A 349 40.51 -13.02 22.88
CA GLY A 349 40.93 -11.72 23.42
C GLY A 349 40.15 -11.39 24.70
N PRO A 350 40.78 -11.25 25.88
CA PRO A 350 40.03 -11.07 27.12
C PRO A 350 39.54 -9.63 27.23
N GLY A 351 38.24 -9.40 27.07
CA GLY A 351 37.64 -8.13 27.51
C GLY A 351 36.21 -7.86 27.08
N ALA A 352 35.28 -7.98 28.05
CA ALA A 352 33.96 -7.35 28.15
C ALA A 352 32.97 -7.64 26.99
N GLY A 353 31.88 -8.38 27.15
CA GLY A 353 30.93 -8.39 28.27
C GLY A 353 29.74 -7.48 27.92
N ASP A 354 28.81 -7.98 27.12
CA ASP A 354 27.35 -7.73 27.14
C ASP A 354 26.70 -8.58 26.03
N ASP A 355 26.37 -9.84 26.35
CA ASP A 355 25.49 -10.67 25.52
C ASP A 355 24.14 -10.73 26.26
N ASP A 356 23.16 -9.96 25.80
CA ASP A 356 21.77 -10.12 26.22
C ASP A 356 21.12 -11.19 25.33
N GLU A 357 21.10 -12.39 25.91
CA GLU A 357 20.46 -13.62 25.45
C GLU A 357 18.95 -13.42 25.24
N TRP A 358 18.45 -14.08 24.19
CA TRP A 358 17.03 -14.36 24.00
C TRP A 358 16.61 -15.39 25.05
N GLU A 359 16.22 -14.95 26.25
CA GLU A 359 15.49 -15.80 27.20
C GLU A 359 14.00 -15.46 27.20
N ASP A 360 13.22 -16.52 26.99
CA ASP A 360 11.77 -16.61 26.99
C ASP A 360 11.12 -16.03 28.26
N GLU A 361 10.17 -15.12 28.10
CA GLU A 361 9.10 -14.91 29.10
C GLU A 361 7.83 -14.36 28.41
N ILE A 362 7.01 -15.27 27.88
CA ILE A 362 5.57 -15.01 27.69
C ILE A 362 4.82 -15.99 28.60
N GLU A 363 4.61 -15.58 29.86
CA GLU A 363 3.63 -16.21 30.73
C GLU A 363 2.21 -15.93 30.18
N VAL A 364 1.60 -16.95 29.61
CA VAL A 364 0.17 -16.96 29.31
C VAL A 364 -0.59 -17.11 30.62
N GLY A 365 -1.10 -15.99 31.15
CA GLY A 365 -1.93 -15.98 32.35
C GLY A 365 -3.25 -16.74 32.15
N SER A 366 -3.36 -17.93 32.73
CA SER A 366 -4.62 -18.61 32.99
C SER A 366 -5.01 -18.41 34.46
N ASP A 367 -5.86 -17.42 34.75
CA ASP A 367 -6.48 -17.28 36.07
C ASP A 367 -7.73 -18.17 36.13
N GLU A 368 -7.56 -19.39 36.64
CA GLU A 368 -8.63 -20.18 37.28
C GLU A 368 -8.31 -20.27 38.78
N ASP A 369 -8.86 -19.35 39.58
CA ASP A 369 -8.93 -19.49 41.04
C ASP A 369 -10.38 -19.74 41.47
N GLU A 370 -10.74 -21.03 41.56
CA GLU A 370 -11.74 -21.52 42.51
C GLU A 370 -11.00 -21.94 43.79
N ASP A 371 -11.20 -21.23 44.90
CA ASP A 371 -10.88 -21.76 46.23
C ASP A 371 -12.08 -21.66 47.17
N GLU A 372 -12.60 -22.85 47.50
CA GLU A 372 -13.59 -23.15 48.52
C GLU A 372 -13.00 -22.98 49.93
N ASP A 373 -13.49 -22.01 50.70
CA ASP A 373 -13.27 -21.93 52.14
C ASP A 373 -14.35 -22.73 52.90
N HIS A 374 -13.99 -23.92 53.39
CA HIS A 374 -14.76 -24.65 54.39
C HIS A 374 -13.84 -25.27 55.46
N GLU A 375 -14.01 -24.83 56.72
CA GLU A 375 -14.01 -25.57 58.00
C GLU A 375 -13.69 -24.58 59.15
N MET A 376 -14.24 -24.56 60.37
CA MET A 376 -15.26 -25.30 61.12
C MET A 376 -15.59 -24.48 62.40
N LYS A 377 -16.86 -24.55 62.84
CA LYS A 377 -17.41 -24.51 64.22
C LYS A 377 -16.58 -23.90 65.37
N ASP A 378 -17.18 -22.99 66.15
CA ASP A 378 -17.96 -23.31 67.37
C ASP A 378 -18.44 -22.04 68.10
N SER A 379 -19.64 -22.15 68.70
CA SER A 379 -20.36 -21.22 69.62
C SER A 379 -21.37 -20.24 69.02
#